data_AF-N6UA29-F1
#
_entry.id   AF-N6UA29-F1
#
_cell.length_a   1.000
_cell.length_b   1.000
_cell.length_c   1.000
_cell.angle_alpha   90.00
_cell.angle_beta   90.00
_cell.angle_gamma   90.00
#
_symmetry.space_group_name_H-M   'P 1'
#
loop_
_entity.id
_entity.type
_entity.pdbx_description
1 polymer ?
#
loop_
_entity_poly.entity_id
_entity_poly.type
_entity_poly.pdbx_seq_one_letter_code
_entity_poly.pdbx_strand_id
1 'polypeptide(L)'
;MPSCTSESLSRLSWPSNESIHAGSSSSGSGLPSPNSPACFSPESTSPDNTLKKRRIRRTTSLGSIIREPFVIRSDARDLRSQSQSPVPQNSAQEEDIYSSITTIIGWYPMFLIRIAQAILVGILPKTWKQLVLALPMLWISMWLWFFSQMFRLPWRIFLFFVNMLLSSNVGQTKPRKRSVLISGGSTIQALHLARNFYSAGARVVVCEVQGVFALTRYSTAVSKFYTVPKPTSDQLQNYVRALCEIVDREEVVYYIPVSATTSAYYDAVAKPHLELLGCNCFCPGIKEVWVLDDTLEVLKRCEKYQIDTPNYYLVTSKEDVYRLYDTGTIRIGNYMMSTAGPSGLRDRAKVVLPLSKADLKLPGDISQQRPWVVVQDLEGDHYLTCTTVKESQVIANVTCKLDKDNGLMPVDAEEINQWLAKFFRNLQLLRPITGHVSFRFVVSKDTNTIRPLSSRVGVSLPYICYTNVHPRLIWRPCRHFNRQNSGPLVNGSGTYKMSDTVMSTLKNPSLEIVTKLIGTVLDKREALFTIWDPFPYCAYYHMQLPFNNMLGFMRRSQDRFPRSMVNPVR
;
A
#
# COMPACT_ATOMS: atom_id res chain seq x y z
N MET A 1 12.91 -8.60 -17.08
CA MET A 1 12.52 -9.37 -15.88
C MET A 1 11.20 -10.09 -16.18
N PRO A 2 10.92 -11.28 -15.60
CA PRO A 2 9.64 -11.95 -15.80
C PRO A 2 8.49 -11.05 -15.33
N SER A 3 7.33 -11.19 -15.98
CA SER A 3 6.12 -10.43 -15.65
C SER A 3 5.78 -10.57 -14.17
N CYS A 4 5.84 -9.45 -13.45
CA CYS A 4 5.21 -9.36 -12.14
C CYS A 4 3.70 -9.39 -12.38
N THR A 5 3.08 -10.54 -12.10
CA THR A 5 1.62 -10.68 -12.05
C THR A 5 1.04 -9.56 -11.18
N SER A 6 0.09 -8.81 -11.71
CA SER A 6 -0.58 -7.74 -10.98
C SER A 6 -1.24 -8.29 -9.71
N GLU A 7 -0.74 -7.92 -8.53
CA GLU A 7 -1.55 -8.01 -7.31
C GLU A 7 -2.68 -6.99 -7.47
N SER A 8 -3.79 -7.49 -8.01
CA SER A 8 -4.90 -6.69 -8.52
C SER A 8 -5.44 -5.68 -7.50
N LEU A 9 -5.57 -4.42 -7.93
CA LEU A 9 -6.16 -3.32 -7.14
C LEU A 9 -7.65 -3.54 -6.79
N SER A 10 -8.29 -4.60 -7.30
CA SER A 10 -9.56 -5.12 -6.78
C SER A 10 -9.47 -5.57 -5.30
N ARG A 11 -8.26 -5.85 -4.78
CA ARG A 11 -8.01 -6.05 -3.34
C ARG A 11 -7.85 -4.75 -2.54
N LEU A 12 -8.34 -3.61 -3.04
CA LEU A 12 -8.68 -2.44 -2.22
C LEU A 12 -9.94 -2.65 -1.37
N SER A 13 -10.11 -3.85 -0.82
CA SER A 13 -10.66 -4.00 0.53
C SER A 13 -9.74 -3.25 1.48
N TRP A 14 -10.26 -2.22 2.16
CA TRP A 14 -9.60 -1.67 3.35
C TRP A 14 -9.22 -2.82 4.30
N PRO A 15 -8.08 -2.76 5.01
CA PRO A 15 -7.71 -3.81 5.96
C PRO A 15 -8.82 -3.96 6.99
N SER A 16 -9.53 -5.09 6.93
CA SER A 16 -10.50 -5.48 7.94
C SER A 16 -9.77 -5.66 9.27
N ASN A 17 -10.42 -5.28 10.36
CA ASN A 17 -9.97 -5.72 11.68
C ASN A 17 -10.01 -7.26 11.68
N GLU A 18 -8.86 -7.91 11.82
CA GLU A 18 -8.82 -9.33 12.16
C GLU A 18 -9.23 -9.45 13.64
N SER A 19 -10.51 -9.67 13.87
CA SER A 19 -11.07 -9.95 15.19
C SER A 19 -10.61 -11.33 15.64
N ILE A 20 -9.54 -11.37 16.44
CA ILE A 20 -9.13 -12.59 17.14
C ILE A 20 -10.27 -13.00 18.08
N HIS A 21 -10.65 -14.28 18.02
CA HIS A 21 -11.84 -14.82 18.67
C HIS A 21 -11.96 -14.42 20.15
N ALA A 22 -13.14 -13.97 20.55
CA ALA A 22 -13.53 -13.90 21.95
C ALA A 22 -13.70 -15.33 22.49
N GLY A 23 -12.71 -15.80 23.26
CA GLY A 23 -12.83 -17.05 24.02
C GLY A 23 -13.78 -16.86 25.21
N SER A 24 -14.67 -17.84 25.41
CA SER A 24 -15.60 -17.86 26.54
C SER A 24 -14.87 -17.97 27.88
N SER A 25 -15.38 -17.29 28.90
CA SER A 25 -14.85 -17.31 30.26
C SER A 25 -14.91 -18.69 30.93
N SER A 26 -13.80 -19.13 31.50
CA SER A 26 -13.77 -20.11 32.60
C SER A 26 -12.68 -19.71 33.61
N SER A 27 -12.87 -20.09 34.87
CA SER A 27 -12.05 -19.66 36.01
C SER A 27 -10.81 -20.53 36.23
N GLY A 28 -9.65 -19.92 36.47
CA GLY A 28 -8.43 -20.63 36.86
C GLY A 28 -7.34 -19.68 37.38
N SER A 29 -6.70 -20.04 38.49
CA SER A 29 -5.68 -19.25 39.20
C SER A 29 -4.25 -19.64 38.83
N GLY A 30 -3.31 -18.68 38.86
CA GLY A 30 -1.87 -18.99 39.08
C GLY A 30 -0.85 -18.24 38.22
N LEU A 31 0.17 -17.69 38.87
CA LEU A 31 1.49 -17.36 38.30
C LEU A 31 2.50 -18.48 38.70
N PRO A 32 3.77 -18.50 38.22
CA PRO A 32 4.41 -17.79 37.10
C PRO A 32 5.17 -18.72 36.11
N SER A 33 5.85 -18.13 35.12
CA SER A 33 6.91 -18.75 34.30
C SER A 33 8.18 -19.10 35.12
N PRO A 34 9.06 -20.04 34.68
CA PRO A 34 10.21 -19.60 33.86
C PRO A 34 10.83 -20.65 32.87
N ASN A 35 11.77 -20.15 32.06
CA ASN A 35 12.92 -20.82 31.42
C ASN A 35 12.77 -21.85 30.27
N SER A 36 13.66 -21.69 29.28
CA SER A 36 14.14 -22.69 28.33
C SER A 36 15.55 -23.17 28.78
N PRO A 37 16.18 -24.25 28.23
CA PRO A 37 16.71 -24.25 26.86
C PRO A 37 16.84 -25.65 26.17
N ALA A 38 17.59 -25.68 25.06
CA ALA A 38 18.39 -26.78 24.49
C ALA A 38 17.74 -27.88 23.58
N CYS A 39 18.21 -27.81 22.33
CA CYS A 39 18.37 -28.84 21.29
C CYS A 39 18.67 -30.28 21.75
N PHE A 40 18.21 -31.30 20.98
CA PHE A 40 19.05 -32.41 20.48
C PHE A 40 18.40 -33.21 19.32
N SER A 41 19.25 -33.71 18.42
CA SER A 41 19.05 -34.72 17.37
C SER A 41 20.44 -35.38 17.13
N PRO A 42 20.61 -36.49 16.37
CA PRO A 42 19.63 -37.38 15.72
C PRO A 42 19.84 -38.87 16.15
N GLU A 43 19.24 -39.84 15.42
CA GLU A 43 19.98 -41.07 15.05
C GLU A 43 19.38 -41.73 13.78
N SER A 44 20.07 -42.75 13.23
CA SER A 44 19.81 -43.30 11.89
C SER A 44 20.19 -44.77 11.72
N THR A 45 19.36 -45.57 11.05
CA THR A 45 19.70 -46.96 10.63
C THR A 45 19.10 -47.36 9.28
N SER A 46 19.96 -47.90 8.41
CA SER A 46 19.70 -48.78 7.25
C SER A 46 20.28 -50.19 7.57
N PRO A 47 20.29 -51.26 6.71
CA PRO A 47 19.96 -51.38 5.27
C PRO A 47 18.94 -52.55 5.01
N ASP A 48 18.88 -53.40 3.96
CA ASP A 48 19.75 -53.67 2.79
C ASP A 48 19.05 -54.34 1.56
N ASN A 49 19.85 -54.60 0.52
CA ASN A 49 19.68 -55.32 -0.75
C ASN A 49 18.81 -56.61 -0.80
N THR A 50 18.13 -56.86 -1.93
CA THR A 50 18.67 -57.76 -3.01
C THR A 50 17.79 -57.95 -4.28
N LEU A 51 18.43 -57.77 -5.44
CA LEU A 51 18.29 -58.42 -6.77
C LEU A 51 17.05 -59.29 -7.15
N LYS A 52 16.45 -58.99 -8.33
CA LYS A 52 16.33 -59.95 -9.47
C LYS A 52 16.02 -59.28 -10.84
N LYS A 53 16.08 -60.06 -11.94
CA LYS A 53 16.22 -59.59 -13.34
C LYS A 53 15.13 -60.10 -14.30
N ARG A 54 14.90 -59.34 -15.39
CA ARG A 54 14.45 -59.74 -16.75
C ARG A 54 13.11 -60.47 -16.95
N ARG A 55 12.31 -59.96 -17.90
CA ARG A 55 12.20 -60.60 -19.25
C ARG A 55 11.78 -59.62 -20.35
N ILE A 56 11.96 -60.06 -21.60
CA ILE A 56 11.67 -59.34 -22.85
C ILE A 56 10.82 -60.28 -23.73
N ARG A 57 9.89 -59.74 -24.52
CA ARG A 57 9.52 -60.33 -25.82
C ARG A 57 9.03 -59.24 -26.80
N ARG A 58 9.48 -59.34 -28.06
CA ARG A 58 8.96 -58.65 -29.25
C ARG A 58 8.33 -59.71 -30.17
N THR A 59 7.35 -59.31 -30.98
CA THR A 59 7.08 -59.73 -32.39
C THR A 59 5.82 -58.97 -32.85
N THR A 60 5.83 -58.05 -33.84
CA THR A 60 5.94 -58.22 -35.32
C THR A 60 4.75 -58.98 -35.94
N SER A 61 4.22 -58.65 -37.14
CA SER A 61 4.43 -57.54 -38.11
C SER A 61 3.54 -57.74 -39.35
N LEU A 62 3.12 -56.65 -40.04
CA LEU A 62 2.74 -56.56 -41.47
C LEU A 62 2.27 -55.11 -41.76
N GLY A 63 2.47 -54.49 -42.93
CA GLY A 63 3.20 -54.89 -44.14
C GLY A 63 3.53 -53.69 -45.03
N SER A 64 4.73 -53.70 -45.63
CA SER A 64 5.34 -52.68 -46.49
C SER A 64 4.88 -52.69 -47.95
N ILE A 65 5.07 -51.58 -48.69
CA ILE A 65 5.46 -51.45 -50.13
C ILE A 65 5.34 -49.96 -50.54
N ILE A 66 6.13 -49.34 -51.44
CA ILE A 66 7.56 -49.41 -51.85
C ILE A 66 7.83 -48.09 -52.66
N ARG A 67 8.99 -47.43 -52.70
CA ARG A 67 10.21 -47.70 -53.52
C ARG A 67 11.26 -46.56 -53.31
N GLU A 68 12.55 -46.87 -53.23
CA GLU A 68 13.67 -45.93 -53.50
C GLU A 68 14.34 -46.27 -54.85
N PRO A 69 15.40 -45.57 -55.33
CA PRO A 69 16.76 -45.97 -54.92
C PRO A 69 17.90 -44.90 -54.94
N PHE A 70 18.71 -44.89 -53.87
CA PHE A 70 20.19 -44.87 -53.86
C PHE A 70 21.03 -43.75 -54.55
N VAL A 71 22.37 -43.84 -54.44
CA VAL A 71 23.38 -42.76 -54.50
C VAL A 71 24.62 -43.19 -55.31
N ILE A 72 25.30 -42.28 -56.03
CA ILE A 72 26.77 -42.28 -56.27
C ILE A 72 27.30 -40.91 -56.78
N ARG A 73 28.63 -40.75 -56.89
CA ARG A 73 29.43 -39.51 -56.94
C ARG A 73 29.77 -38.95 -58.35
N SER A 74 30.44 -37.77 -58.30
CA SER A 74 31.63 -37.33 -59.06
C SER A 74 31.52 -36.55 -60.39
N ASP A 75 31.83 -35.26 -60.27
CA ASP A 75 32.97 -34.55 -60.88
C ASP A 75 33.02 -34.15 -62.38
N ALA A 76 33.13 -32.81 -62.54
CA ALA A 76 34.13 -32.08 -63.33
C ALA A 76 34.14 -32.08 -64.87
N ARG A 77 33.84 -30.87 -65.39
CA ARG A 77 34.50 -30.14 -66.49
C ARG A 77 34.19 -28.64 -66.27
N ASP A 78 34.99 -27.67 -66.71
CA ASP A 78 35.99 -27.67 -67.80
C ASP A 78 37.45 -27.43 -67.36
N LEU A 79 38.37 -27.63 -68.33
CA LEU A 79 39.81 -27.41 -68.24
C LEU A 79 40.29 -26.66 -69.49
N ARG A 80 41.30 -25.78 -69.37
CA ARG A 80 42.13 -25.39 -70.52
C ARG A 80 43.59 -25.07 -70.17
N SER A 81 44.45 -26.04 -70.51
CA SER A 81 45.84 -25.94 -70.99
C SER A 81 46.80 -24.83 -70.50
N GLN A 82 47.92 -25.34 -69.94
CA GLN A 82 49.33 -24.88 -69.95
C GLN A 82 49.76 -23.94 -71.13
N SER A 83 50.87 -23.18 -71.08
CA SER A 83 52.23 -23.63 -70.66
C SER A 83 53.29 -22.54 -70.42
N GLN A 84 54.45 -22.98 -69.87
CA GLN A 84 55.79 -22.31 -69.76
C GLN A 84 56.03 -21.31 -68.59
N SER A 85 57.31 -20.91 -68.40
CA SER A 85 58.02 -20.88 -67.08
C SER A 85 59.33 -20.04 -67.10
N PRO A 86 60.17 -19.87 -66.03
CA PRO A 86 59.96 -19.80 -64.55
C PRO A 86 60.83 -18.74 -63.74
N VAL A 87 60.57 -18.59 -62.40
CA VAL A 87 61.51 -18.14 -61.30
C VAL A 87 61.99 -16.65 -61.31
N PRO A 88 62.31 -15.96 -60.18
CA PRO A 88 62.40 -16.27 -58.72
C PRO A 88 61.41 -15.40 -57.84
N GLN A 89 61.42 -15.26 -56.49
CA GLN A 89 61.75 -16.07 -55.27
C GLN A 89 61.13 -15.46 -53.98
N ASN A 90 61.07 -16.25 -52.89
CA ASN A 90 61.08 -15.97 -51.44
C ASN A 90 60.48 -14.68 -50.82
N SER A 91 59.37 -14.82 -50.07
CA SER A 91 59.30 -14.57 -48.60
C SER A 91 57.89 -14.89 -48.04
N ALA A 92 57.73 -14.85 -46.70
CA ALA A 92 56.47 -15.00 -45.95
C ALA A 92 55.74 -16.36 -46.00
N GLN A 93 56.25 -17.35 -45.24
CA GLN A 93 55.43 -18.42 -44.64
C GLN A 93 55.58 -18.35 -43.11
N GLU A 94 54.68 -17.67 -42.39
CA GLU A 94 54.67 -17.72 -40.91
C GLU A 94 53.35 -17.32 -40.23
N GLU A 95 52.49 -16.50 -40.86
CA GLU A 95 51.33 -15.90 -40.16
C GLU A 95 50.15 -16.86 -39.87
N ASP A 96 49.89 -17.87 -40.73
CA ASP A 96 48.67 -18.70 -40.65
C ASP A 96 48.52 -19.52 -39.34
N ILE A 97 49.62 -19.79 -38.63
CA ILE A 97 49.62 -20.62 -37.42
C ILE A 97 48.98 -19.89 -36.22
N TYR A 98 49.08 -18.56 -36.14
CA TYR A 98 48.62 -17.79 -34.98
C TYR A 98 47.09 -17.60 -34.91
N SER A 99 46.38 -17.68 -36.03
CA SER A 99 44.92 -17.50 -36.13
C SER A 99 44.12 -18.63 -35.44
N SER A 100 44.60 -19.87 -35.53
CA SER A 100 43.93 -21.06 -35.02
C SER A 100 44.20 -21.30 -33.52
N ILE A 101 45.37 -20.89 -33.02
CA ILE A 101 45.73 -21.05 -31.61
C ILE A 101 44.97 -20.06 -30.73
N THR A 102 44.84 -18.80 -31.17
CA THR A 102 44.12 -17.74 -30.44
C THR A 102 42.63 -18.03 -30.27
N THR A 103 41.98 -18.61 -31.29
CA THR A 103 40.57 -19.01 -31.21
C THR A 103 40.31 -20.17 -30.24
N ILE A 104 41.25 -21.13 -30.12
CA ILE A 104 41.17 -22.23 -29.14
C ILE A 104 41.38 -21.69 -27.71
N ILE A 105 42.39 -20.84 -27.50
CA ILE A 105 42.68 -20.25 -26.17
C ILE A 105 41.52 -19.37 -25.69
N GLY A 106 40.85 -18.63 -26.58
CA GLY A 106 39.70 -17.80 -26.24
C GLY A 106 38.43 -18.57 -25.85
N TRP A 107 38.30 -19.84 -26.24
CA TRP A 107 37.07 -20.63 -26.01
C TRP A 107 36.88 -21.00 -24.53
N TYR A 108 37.95 -21.43 -23.85
CA TYR A 108 37.90 -21.89 -22.47
C TYR A 108 37.44 -20.82 -21.44
N PRO A 109 37.95 -19.57 -21.44
CA PRO A 109 37.41 -18.53 -20.56
C PRO A 109 35.96 -18.16 -20.90
N MET A 110 35.58 -18.18 -22.19
CA MET A 110 34.19 -17.92 -22.61
C MET A 110 33.21 -18.98 -22.09
N PHE A 111 33.64 -20.25 -22.07
CA PHE A 111 32.92 -21.37 -21.49
C PHE A 111 32.79 -21.25 -19.96
N LEU A 112 33.88 -20.93 -19.25
CA LEU A 112 33.87 -20.68 -17.81
C LEU A 112 32.95 -19.51 -17.42
N ILE A 113 32.95 -18.41 -18.19
CA ILE A 113 32.04 -17.27 -17.97
C ILE A 113 30.58 -17.71 -18.12
N ARG A 114 30.24 -18.52 -19.12
CA ARG A 114 28.87 -19.04 -19.28
C ARG A 114 28.46 -20.01 -18.17
N ILE A 115 29.38 -20.84 -17.66
CA ILE A 115 29.13 -21.69 -16.49
C ILE A 115 28.91 -20.84 -15.24
N ALA A 116 29.77 -19.85 -14.98
CA ALA A 116 29.60 -18.92 -13.85
C ALA A 116 28.27 -18.15 -13.93
N GLN A 117 27.87 -17.72 -15.14
CA GLN A 117 26.60 -17.05 -15.37
C GLN A 117 25.40 -18.00 -15.18
N ALA A 118 25.49 -19.25 -15.62
CA ALA A 118 24.47 -20.28 -15.38
C ALA A 118 24.33 -20.62 -13.88
N ILE A 119 25.44 -20.71 -13.15
CA ILE A 119 25.49 -20.88 -11.69
C ILE A 119 24.83 -19.68 -10.99
N LEU A 120 25.18 -18.44 -11.35
CA LEU A 120 24.57 -17.21 -10.82
C LEU A 120 23.06 -17.09 -11.14
N VAL A 121 22.61 -17.70 -12.23
CA VAL A 121 21.20 -17.71 -12.64
C VAL A 121 20.41 -18.84 -11.96
N GLY A 122 21.00 -20.03 -11.80
CA GLY A 122 20.34 -21.23 -11.27
C GLY A 122 20.42 -21.41 -9.76
N ILE A 123 21.52 -21.01 -9.10
CA ILE A 123 21.72 -21.23 -7.65
C ILE A 123 21.10 -20.10 -6.81
N LEU A 124 20.94 -18.88 -7.33
CA LEU A 124 20.22 -17.82 -6.62
C LEU A 124 18.70 -18.02 -6.74
N PRO A 125 17.97 -18.41 -5.67
CA PRO A 125 16.51 -18.32 -5.68
C PRO A 125 16.07 -16.87 -5.89
N LYS A 126 14.86 -16.66 -6.42
CA LYS A 126 14.33 -15.32 -6.74
C LYS A 126 14.38 -14.33 -5.55
N THR A 127 14.30 -14.84 -4.33
CA THR A 127 14.45 -14.09 -3.08
C THR A 127 15.85 -13.51 -2.86
N TRP A 128 16.91 -14.26 -3.18
CA TRP A 128 18.29 -13.78 -2.98
C TRP A 128 18.67 -12.65 -3.94
N LYS A 129 18.07 -12.58 -5.14
CA LYS A 129 18.31 -11.44 -6.06
C LYS A 129 17.73 -10.12 -5.53
N GLN A 130 16.69 -10.16 -4.71
CA GLN A 130 16.22 -8.97 -3.98
C GLN A 130 17.17 -8.61 -2.84
N LEU A 131 17.65 -9.60 -2.08
CA LEU A 131 18.52 -9.37 -0.91
C LEU A 131 19.93 -8.88 -1.33
N VAL A 132 20.50 -9.42 -2.40
CA VAL A 132 21.82 -9.05 -2.95
C VAL A 132 21.81 -7.68 -3.65
N LEU A 133 20.67 -7.19 -4.17
CA LEU A 133 20.54 -5.77 -4.56
C LEU A 133 20.21 -4.86 -3.36
N ALA A 134 19.42 -5.34 -2.41
CA ALA A 134 19.07 -4.58 -1.22
C ALA A 134 20.30 -4.33 -0.32
N LEU A 135 21.26 -5.25 -0.22
CA LEU A 135 22.46 -5.05 0.59
C LEU A 135 23.29 -3.82 0.15
N PRO A 136 23.70 -3.66 -1.13
CA PRO A 136 24.33 -2.44 -1.63
C PRO A 136 23.44 -1.20 -1.48
N MET A 137 22.13 -1.28 -1.74
CA MET A 137 21.23 -0.12 -1.56
C MET A 137 21.09 0.28 -0.09
N LEU A 138 21.05 -0.67 0.85
CA LEU A 138 21.07 -0.44 2.28
C LEU A 138 22.39 0.19 2.70
N TRP A 139 23.52 -0.33 2.21
CA TRP A 139 24.85 0.25 2.46
C TRP A 139 24.94 1.69 1.94
N ILE A 140 24.52 1.95 0.71
CA ILE A 140 24.45 3.31 0.14
C ILE A 140 23.49 4.19 0.96
N SER A 141 22.33 3.69 1.40
CA SER A 141 21.39 4.46 2.23
C SER A 141 21.93 4.74 3.64
N MET A 142 22.74 3.83 4.19
CA MET A 142 23.40 3.94 5.49
C MET A 142 24.56 4.93 5.41
N TRP A 143 25.36 4.89 4.34
CA TRP A 143 26.37 5.91 4.05
C TRP A 143 25.73 7.26 3.77
N LEU A 144 24.63 7.33 3.01
CA LEU A 144 23.89 8.58 2.76
C LEU A 144 23.26 9.13 4.06
N TRP A 145 22.77 8.26 4.95
CA TRP A 145 22.33 8.63 6.30
C TRP A 145 23.50 9.17 7.12
N PHE A 146 24.60 8.42 7.22
CA PHE A 146 25.77 8.78 8.02
C PHE A 146 26.38 10.10 7.52
N PHE A 147 26.58 10.25 6.21
CA PHE A 147 27.05 11.48 5.57
C PHE A 147 26.05 12.62 5.79
N SER A 148 24.74 12.40 5.60
CA SER A 148 23.75 13.44 5.88
C SER A 148 23.77 13.86 7.36
N GLN A 149 24.00 12.94 8.30
CA GLN A 149 24.14 13.25 9.74
C GLN A 149 25.46 13.98 10.04
N MET A 150 26.56 13.58 9.40
CA MET A 150 27.88 14.23 9.46
C MET A 150 27.89 15.64 8.86
N PHE A 151 26.95 15.99 7.97
CA PHE A 151 26.73 17.37 7.54
C PHE A 151 25.66 18.09 8.37
N ARG A 152 24.59 17.40 8.81
CA ARG A 152 23.52 17.98 9.66
C ARG A 152 24.04 18.41 11.04
N LEU A 153 25.00 17.70 11.63
CA LEU A 153 25.56 18.07 12.93
C LEU A 153 26.38 19.37 12.83
N PRO A 154 27.44 19.48 12.01
CA PRO A 154 28.15 20.73 11.77
C PRO A 154 27.24 21.85 11.25
N TRP A 155 26.27 21.57 10.37
CA TRP A 155 25.34 22.60 9.92
C TRP A 155 24.39 23.09 11.02
N ARG A 156 23.94 22.22 11.94
CA ARG A 156 23.17 22.64 13.12
C ARG A 156 24.03 23.36 14.15
N ILE A 157 25.30 22.98 14.32
CA ILE A 157 26.26 23.66 15.20
C ILE A 157 26.59 25.05 14.62
N PHE A 158 26.88 25.15 13.33
CA PHE A 158 27.06 26.40 12.61
C PHE A 158 25.81 27.29 12.70
N LEU A 159 24.62 26.76 12.38
CA LEU A 159 23.37 27.51 12.55
C LEU A 159 23.10 27.88 14.02
N PHE A 160 23.55 27.09 14.99
CA PHE A 160 23.45 27.44 16.42
C PHE A 160 24.39 28.60 16.76
N PHE A 161 25.67 28.55 16.37
CA PHE A 161 26.62 29.66 16.56
C PHE A 161 26.18 30.92 15.81
N VAL A 162 25.73 30.80 14.56
CA VAL A 162 25.16 31.92 13.78
C VAL A 162 23.91 32.47 14.46
N ASN A 163 22.98 31.63 14.95
CA ASN A 163 21.85 32.10 15.75
C ASN A 163 22.33 32.77 17.05
N MET A 164 23.38 32.28 17.71
CA MET A 164 23.90 32.82 18.96
C MET A 164 24.53 34.21 18.78
N LEU A 165 25.35 34.38 17.72
CA LEU A 165 25.92 35.65 17.30
C LEU A 165 24.83 36.66 16.90
N LEU A 166 23.86 36.27 16.07
CA LEU A 166 22.76 37.16 15.66
C LEU A 166 21.67 37.39 16.72
N SER A 167 21.54 36.52 17.73
CA SER A 167 20.56 36.70 18.83
C SER A 167 21.12 37.49 20.03
N SER A 168 22.33 38.03 19.90
CA SER A 168 23.02 38.77 20.97
C SER A 168 22.33 40.06 21.43
N ASN A 169 21.30 40.54 20.70
CA ASN A 169 20.69 41.85 20.97
C ASN A 169 19.16 41.96 20.76
N VAL A 170 18.38 40.86 20.75
CA VAL A 170 16.92 40.98 20.82
C VAL A 170 16.25 39.91 21.68
N GLY A 171 15.61 40.34 22.77
CA GLY A 171 14.75 39.53 23.64
C GLY A 171 13.40 39.12 22.99
N GLN A 172 13.37 38.88 21.68
CA GLN A 172 12.20 38.34 21.00
C GLN A 172 12.06 36.86 21.37
N THR A 173 11.12 36.54 22.26
CA THR A 173 10.67 35.17 22.49
C THR A 173 10.25 34.54 21.16
N LYS A 174 11.05 33.59 20.63
CA LYS A 174 10.70 32.85 19.40
C LYS A 174 9.29 32.29 19.59
N PRO A 175 8.28 32.75 18.82
CA PRO A 175 6.88 32.56 19.20
C PRO A 175 6.55 31.07 19.18
N ARG A 176 5.94 30.57 20.27
CA ARG A 176 5.63 29.14 20.42
C ARG A 176 4.81 28.66 19.22
N LYS A 177 5.43 27.78 18.42
CA LYS A 177 4.76 27.14 17.28
C LYS A 177 3.61 26.31 17.81
N ARG A 178 2.37 26.66 17.42
CA ARG A 178 1.17 25.90 17.79
C ARG A 178 1.32 24.45 17.34
N SER A 179 1.07 23.52 18.26
CA SER A 179 1.12 22.09 18.00
C SER A 179 -0.17 21.60 17.35
N VAL A 180 -0.04 20.73 16.36
CA VAL A 180 -1.12 19.89 15.82
C VAL A 180 -0.81 18.43 16.10
N LEU A 181 -1.79 17.67 16.60
CA LEU A 181 -1.73 16.22 16.77
C LEU A 181 -2.46 15.53 15.62
N ILE A 182 -1.79 14.57 14.99
CA ILE A 182 -2.33 13.74 13.91
C ILE A 182 -2.42 12.28 14.39
N SER A 183 -3.51 11.56 14.08
CA SER A 183 -3.59 10.09 14.27
C SER A 183 -3.28 9.33 12.97
N GLY A 184 -3.13 8.01 13.02
CA GLY A 184 -2.90 7.18 11.83
C GLY A 184 -1.46 7.23 11.28
N GLY A 185 -0.47 7.45 12.14
CA GLY A 185 0.95 7.57 11.80
C GLY A 185 1.62 6.39 11.07
N SER A 186 0.92 5.29 10.78
CA SER A 186 1.39 4.24 9.87
C SER A 186 1.14 4.52 8.38
N THR A 187 0.36 5.57 8.07
CA THR A 187 -0.19 5.79 6.73
C THR A 187 0.51 6.88 5.93
N ILE A 188 0.48 6.73 4.61
CA ILE A 188 0.94 7.75 3.66
C ILE A 188 0.07 9.03 3.75
N GLN A 189 -1.21 8.87 4.11
CA GLN A 189 -2.13 9.98 4.40
C GLN A 189 -1.61 10.85 5.56
N ALA A 190 -1.31 10.23 6.71
CA ALA A 190 -0.75 10.94 7.87
C ALA A 190 0.62 11.55 7.58
N LEU A 191 1.46 10.87 6.80
CA LEU A 191 2.76 11.40 6.36
C LEU A 191 2.60 12.68 5.53
N HIS A 192 1.72 12.67 4.53
CA HIS A 192 1.48 13.82 3.67
C HIS A 192 0.81 14.98 4.43
N LEU A 193 -0.15 14.67 5.30
CA LEU A 193 -0.79 15.63 6.21
C LEU A 193 0.25 16.29 7.13
N ALA A 194 1.13 15.50 7.76
CA ALA A 194 2.23 15.99 8.59
C ALA A 194 3.20 16.89 7.81
N ARG A 195 3.61 16.46 6.61
CA ARG A 195 4.48 17.26 5.72
C ARG A 195 3.83 18.58 5.31
N ASN A 196 2.53 18.58 5.03
CA ASN A 196 1.78 19.80 4.69
C ASN A 196 1.70 20.77 5.87
N PHE A 197 1.36 20.31 7.08
CA PHE A 197 1.34 21.18 8.28
C PHE A 197 2.73 21.68 8.70
N TYR A 198 3.77 20.84 8.58
CA TYR A 198 5.16 21.26 8.82
C TYR A 198 5.63 22.32 7.81
N SER A 199 5.33 22.12 6.51
CA SER A 199 5.62 23.09 5.44
C SER A 199 4.84 24.41 5.59
N ALA A 200 3.69 24.36 6.28
CA ALA A 200 2.92 25.54 6.66
C ALA A 200 3.44 26.24 7.93
N GLY A 201 4.42 25.66 8.64
CA GLY A 201 5.12 26.27 9.79
C GLY A 201 4.71 25.73 11.17
N ALA A 202 3.69 24.86 11.25
CA ALA A 202 3.20 24.29 12.51
C ALA A 202 4.20 23.32 13.15
N ARG A 203 4.02 23.04 14.45
CA ARG A 203 4.70 21.93 15.14
C ARG A 203 3.84 20.68 15.03
N VAL A 204 4.37 19.61 14.45
CA VAL A 204 3.58 18.38 14.23
C VAL A 204 3.95 17.30 15.24
N VAL A 205 2.94 16.82 15.97
CA VAL A 205 2.98 15.62 16.81
C VAL A 205 2.14 14.56 16.11
N VAL A 206 2.57 13.30 16.12
CA VAL A 206 1.82 12.19 15.50
C VAL A 206 1.65 11.04 16.49
N CYS A 207 0.51 10.37 16.43
CA CYS A 207 0.23 9.13 17.15
C CYS A 207 -0.24 8.00 16.23
N GLU A 208 0.00 6.76 16.65
CA GLU A 208 -0.54 5.54 16.03
C GLU A 208 -0.82 4.50 17.11
N VAL A 209 -1.72 3.56 16.84
CA VAL A 209 -2.02 2.47 17.77
C VAL A 209 -0.87 1.46 17.88
N GLN A 210 -0.75 0.84 19.06
CA GLN A 210 0.19 -0.25 19.33
C GLN A 210 0.06 -1.39 18.29
N GLY A 211 1.21 -1.98 17.93
CA GLY A 211 1.29 -3.11 17.00
C GLY A 211 1.38 -2.76 15.50
N VAL A 212 1.36 -1.48 15.13
CA VAL A 212 1.41 -1.04 13.72
C VAL A 212 2.75 -0.35 13.40
N PHE A 213 3.25 -0.51 12.16
CA PHE A 213 4.49 0.10 11.70
C PHE A 213 4.40 1.64 11.66
N ALA A 214 5.29 2.32 12.39
CA ALA A 214 5.28 3.77 12.58
C ALA A 214 5.92 4.56 11.43
N LEU A 215 5.31 4.56 10.24
CA LEU A 215 5.85 5.21 9.03
C LEU A 215 6.26 6.69 9.25
N THR A 216 5.41 7.49 9.92
CA THR A 216 5.69 8.92 10.14
C THR A 216 6.77 9.20 11.18
N ARG A 217 7.14 8.21 12.02
CA ARG A 217 8.23 8.35 13.02
C ARG A 217 9.59 8.63 12.37
N TYR A 218 9.77 8.26 11.11
CA TYR A 218 10.99 8.50 10.34
C TYR A 218 11.00 9.86 9.62
N SER A 219 9.89 10.61 9.66
CA SER A 219 9.76 11.88 8.91
C SER A 219 10.38 13.06 9.65
N THR A 220 11.17 13.87 8.94
CA THR A 220 11.71 15.14 9.46
C THR A 220 10.62 16.19 9.75
N ALA A 221 9.40 15.99 9.23
CA ALA A 221 8.24 16.83 9.52
C ALA A 221 7.70 16.62 10.95
N VAL A 222 7.94 15.45 11.55
CA VAL A 222 7.36 15.05 12.84
C VAL A 222 8.30 15.43 13.98
N SER A 223 7.80 16.27 14.90
CA SER A 223 8.57 16.75 16.07
C SER A 223 8.60 15.73 17.21
N LYS A 224 7.49 15.00 17.39
CA LYS A 224 7.32 13.92 18.38
C LYS A 224 6.37 12.86 17.84
N PHE A 225 6.66 11.59 18.13
CA PHE A 225 5.82 10.45 17.78
C PHE A 225 5.43 9.70 19.06
N TYR A 226 4.15 9.34 19.19
CA TYR A 226 3.59 8.61 20.32
C TYR A 226 2.89 7.33 19.88
N THR A 227 2.88 6.32 20.75
CA THR A 227 2.15 5.06 20.53
C THR A 227 1.04 4.94 21.56
N VAL A 228 -0.22 4.85 21.11
CA VAL A 228 -1.41 4.79 21.97
C VAL A 228 -2.00 3.37 22.00
N PRO A 229 -2.70 2.94 23.08
CA PRO A 229 -3.31 1.61 23.11
C PRO A 229 -4.34 1.45 21.97
N LYS A 230 -4.48 0.25 21.40
CA LYS A 230 -5.49 0.01 20.35
C LYS A 230 -6.89 0.12 20.95
N PRO A 231 -7.79 0.99 20.43
CA PRO A 231 -9.14 1.08 20.95
C PRO A 231 -9.94 -0.19 20.61
N THR A 232 -10.49 -0.81 21.65
CA THR A 232 -11.56 -1.83 21.59
C THR A 232 -12.77 -1.30 22.36
N SER A 233 -13.90 -2.01 22.33
CA SER A 233 -15.09 -1.66 23.14
C SER A 233 -14.76 -1.45 24.62
N ASP A 234 -13.88 -2.28 25.17
CA ASP A 234 -13.61 -2.36 26.62
C ASP A 234 -12.44 -1.46 27.03
N GLN A 235 -11.47 -1.23 26.13
CA GLN A 235 -10.28 -0.42 26.40
C GLN A 235 -10.37 1.02 25.87
N LEU A 236 -11.55 1.44 25.38
CA LEU A 236 -11.81 2.76 24.83
C LEU A 236 -11.35 3.92 25.73
N GLN A 237 -11.58 3.83 27.05
CA GLN A 237 -11.14 4.87 27.99
C GLN A 237 -9.62 5.06 28.02
N ASN A 238 -8.84 3.99 27.78
CA ASN A 238 -7.38 4.08 27.75
C ASN A 238 -6.88 4.78 26.48
N TYR A 239 -7.59 4.63 25.35
CA TYR A 239 -7.32 5.38 24.12
C TYR A 239 -7.59 6.88 24.32
N VAL A 240 -8.76 7.22 24.89
CA VAL A 240 -9.14 8.61 25.19
C VAL A 240 -8.15 9.24 26.17
N ARG A 241 -7.80 8.56 27.27
CA ARG A 241 -6.83 9.05 28.26
C ARG A 241 -5.46 9.31 27.62
N ALA A 242 -4.95 8.38 26.82
CA ALA A 242 -3.65 8.54 26.15
C ALA A 242 -3.64 9.73 25.16
N LEU A 243 -4.75 9.99 24.46
CA LEU A 243 -4.87 11.20 23.63
C LEU A 243 -4.90 12.49 24.48
N CYS A 244 -5.60 12.48 25.62
CA CYS A 244 -5.63 13.61 26.55
C CYS A 244 -4.22 13.91 27.12
N GLU A 245 -3.49 12.88 27.56
CA GLU A 245 -2.11 13.00 28.06
C GLU A 245 -1.14 13.57 27.01
N ILE A 246 -1.32 13.22 25.73
CA ILE A 246 -0.52 13.78 24.64
C ILE A 246 -0.91 15.24 24.37
N VAL A 247 -2.21 15.56 24.38
CA VAL A 247 -2.71 16.92 24.14
C VAL A 247 -2.21 17.90 25.20
N ASP A 248 -2.30 17.52 26.47
CA ASP A 248 -1.83 18.30 27.62
C ASP A 248 -0.29 18.49 27.57
N ARG A 249 0.46 17.39 27.55
CA ARG A 249 1.94 17.38 27.56
C ARG A 249 2.59 18.15 26.40
N GLU A 250 1.94 18.21 25.24
CA GLU A 250 2.50 18.79 24.02
C GLU A 250 1.84 20.13 23.63
N GLU A 251 1.05 20.73 24.53
CA GLU A 251 0.31 22.01 24.35
C GLU A 251 -0.49 22.03 23.02
N VAL A 252 -1.24 20.95 22.76
CA VAL A 252 -1.88 20.74 21.46
C VAL A 252 -3.12 21.60 21.29
N VAL A 253 -3.06 22.53 20.33
CA VAL A 253 -4.15 23.46 20.02
C VAL A 253 -5.14 22.87 19.00
N TYR A 254 -4.72 21.84 18.24
CA TYR A 254 -5.46 21.30 17.12
C TYR A 254 -5.27 19.78 16.94
N TYR A 255 -6.34 19.03 16.72
CA TYR A 255 -6.32 17.59 16.49
C TYR A 255 -6.97 17.22 15.16
N ILE A 256 -6.32 16.36 14.38
CA ILE A 256 -6.80 15.89 13.08
C ILE A 256 -6.62 14.37 12.99
N PRO A 257 -7.68 13.58 13.17
CA PRO A 257 -7.57 12.14 13.00
C PRO A 257 -7.59 11.74 11.52
N VAL A 258 -6.74 10.77 11.17
CA VAL A 258 -6.75 10.16 9.83
C VAL A 258 -7.75 9.00 9.75
N SER A 259 -8.01 8.33 10.88
CA SER A 259 -9.05 7.29 11.03
C SER A 259 -9.02 6.22 9.92
N ALA A 260 -7.80 5.79 9.53
CA ALA A 260 -7.57 4.77 8.49
C ALA A 260 -7.27 3.38 9.09
N THR A 261 -6.41 3.31 10.11
CA THR A 261 -6.12 2.12 10.93
C THR A 261 -7.21 1.90 12.00
N THR A 262 -7.68 2.97 12.62
CA THR A 262 -8.80 3.00 13.56
C THR A 262 -10.10 3.39 12.86
N SER A 263 -11.23 3.17 13.53
CA SER A 263 -12.52 3.76 13.15
C SER A 263 -12.68 5.16 13.72
N ALA A 264 -13.20 6.10 12.91
CA ALA A 264 -13.49 7.48 13.32
C ALA A 264 -14.44 7.60 14.52
N TYR A 265 -15.22 6.54 14.82
CA TYR A 265 -16.01 6.45 16.05
C TYR A 265 -15.17 6.70 17.31
N TYR A 266 -13.95 6.14 17.39
CA TYR A 266 -13.09 6.27 18.57
C TYR A 266 -12.50 7.69 18.70
N ASP A 267 -12.11 8.29 17.57
CA ASP A 267 -11.66 9.68 17.51
C ASP A 267 -12.80 10.66 17.88
N ALA A 268 -14.04 10.35 17.49
CA ALA A 268 -15.24 11.14 17.83
C ALA A 268 -15.73 10.95 19.28
N VAL A 269 -15.38 9.84 19.95
CA VAL A 269 -15.53 9.68 21.41
C VAL A 269 -14.47 10.50 22.15
N ALA A 270 -13.23 10.54 21.66
CA ALA A 270 -12.17 11.35 22.27
C ALA A 270 -12.46 12.86 22.16
N LYS A 271 -13.00 13.32 21.03
CA LYS A 271 -13.30 14.73 20.71
C LYS A 271 -13.75 15.61 21.90
N PRO A 272 -14.86 15.35 22.61
CA PRO A 272 -15.31 16.21 23.70
C PRO A 272 -14.29 16.33 24.85
N HIS A 273 -13.51 15.29 25.14
CA HIS A 273 -12.46 15.35 26.17
C HIS A 273 -11.27 16.21 25.74
N LEU A 274 -10.92 16.18 24.44
CA LEU A 274 -9.85 17.03 23.90
C LEU A 274 -10.30 18.49 23.78
N GLU A 275 -11.56 18.74 23.42
CA GLU A 275 -12.13 20.10 23.34
C GLU A 275 -12.23 20.76 24.73
N LEU A 276 -12.47 19.98 25.79
CA LEU A 276 -12.39 20.46 27.19
C LEU A 276 -10.96 20.87 27.61
N LEU A 277 -9.92 20.29 26.99
CA LEU A 277 -8.51 20.71 27.15
C LEU A 277 -8.13 21.88 26.23
N GLY A 278 -9.08 22.50 25.53
CA GLY A 278 -8.85 23.59 24.57
C GLY A 278 -8.32 23.15 23.20
N CYS A 279 -8.21 21.84 22.94
CA CYS A 279 -7.73 21.29 21.68
C CYS A 279 -8.88 21.18 20.66
N ASN A 280 -8.80 21.97 19.59
CA ASN A 280 -9.85 22.05 18.58
C ASN A 280 -9.78 20.82 17.65
N CYS A 281 -10.87 20.05 17.57
CA CYS A 281 -10.89 18.77 16.86
C CYS A 281 -11.52 18.87 15.46
N PHE A 282 -10.73 18.64 14.41
CA PHE A 282 -11.17 18.59 13.01
C PHE A 282 -11.77 17.21 12.65
N CYS A 283 -12.74 16.78 13.44
CA CYS A 283 -13.55 15.57 13.20
C CYS A 283 -15.02 15.78 13.63
N PRO A 284 -15.97 15.03 13.03
CA PRO A 284 -17.37 15.09 13.45
C PRO A 284 -17.57 14.48 14.85
N GLY A 285 -18.70 14.77 15.50
CA GLY A 285 -19.09 14.08 16.73
C GLY A 285 -19.69 12.70 16.46
N ILE A 286 -19.98 11.93 17.51
CA ILE A 286 -20.42 10.52 17.39
C ILE A 286 -21.70 10.38 16.54
N LYS A 287 -22.65 11.30 16.66
CA LYS A 287 -23.89 11.30 15.87
C LYS A 287 -23.62 11.61 14.40
N GLU A 288 -22.76 12.59 14.15
CA GLU A 288 -22.38 13.01 12.80
C GLU A 288 -21.54 11.93 12.10
N VAL A 289 -20.66 11.24 12.84
CA VAL A 289 -19.94 10.04 12.36
C VAL A 289 -20.93 8.95 11.98
N TRP A 290 -21.88 8.57 12.85
CA TRP A 290 -22.86 7.53 12.50
C TRP A 290 -23.59 7.84 11.19
N VAL A 291 -24.01 9.08 10.99
CA VAL A 291 -24.70 9.54 9.78
C VAL A 291 -23.83 9.55 8.52
N LEU A 292 -22.51 9.69 8.64
CA LEU A 292 -21.57 9.87 7.52
C LEU A 292 -20.69 8.64 7.23
N ASP A 293 -20.68 7.66 8.12
CA ASP A 293 -19.66 6.59 8.17
C ASP A 293 -20.29 5.18 8.20
N ASP A 294 -21.59 5.08 8.50
CA ASP A 294 -22.43 3.90 8.27
C ASP A 294 -23.03 3.97 6.86
N THR A 295 -22.66 3.01 6.01
CA THR A 295 -23.12 2.96 4.61
C THR A 295 -24.65 2.85 4.51
N LEU A 296 -25.30 2.18 5.47
CA LEU A 296 -26.75 2.05 5.50
C LEU A 296 -27.45 3.41 5.73
N GLU A 297 -26.93 4.21 6.66
CA GLU A 297 -27.50 5.52 7.01
C GLU A 297 -27.22 6.59 5.94
N VAL A 298 -26.16 6.43 5.16
CA VAL A 298 -25.90 7.28 3.97
C VAL A 298 -26.85 6.93 2.82
N LEU A 299 -27.05 5.64 2.51
CA LEU A 299 -27.94 5.22 1.42
C LEU A 299 -29.41 5.62 1.67
N LYS A 300 -29.94 5.39 2.88
CA LYS A 300 -31.27 5.89 3.29
C LYS A 300 -31.43 7.41 3.14
N ARG A 301 -30.35 8.18 3.34
CA ARG A 301 -30.36 9.65 3.17
C ARG A 301 -30.35 10.04 1.70
N CYS A 302 -29.63 9.31 0.85
CA CYS A 302 -29.70 9.51 -0.60
C CYS A 302 -31.12 9.29 -1.12
N GLU A 303 -31.79 8.19 -0.73
CA GLU A 303 -33.20 7.96 -1.05
C GLU A 303 -34.11 9.10 -0.56
N LYS A 304 -33.99 9.50 0.71
CA LYS A 304 -34.75 10.62 1.30
C LYS A 304 -34.53 11.96 0.54
N TYR A 305 -33.36 12.15 -0.06
CA TYR A 305 -33.00 13.37 -0.80
C TYR A 305 -33.20 13.25 -2.32
N GLN A 306 -33.84 12.18 -2.81
CA GLN A 306 -34.01 11.88 -4.23
C GLN A 306 -32.65 11.95 -4.95
N ILE A 307 -31.76 11.07 -4.52
CA ILE A 307 -30.43 10.82 -5.07
C ILE A 307 -30.32 9.32 -5.34
N ASP A 308 -30.07 8.95 -6.60
CA ASP A 308 -29.92 7.56 -7.04
C ASP A 308 -28.93 6.76 -6.17
N THR A 309 -29.37 5.60 -5.73
CA THR A 309 -28.57 4.61 -5.00
C THR A 309 -28.40 3.32 -5.81
N PRO A 310 -27.32 2.55 -5.58
CA PRO A 310 -27.31 1.13 -5.95
C PRO A 310 -28.44 0.38 -5.21
N ASN A 311 -28.84 -0.78 -5.71
CA ASN A 311 -29.68 -1.70 -4.94
C ASN A 311 -28.95 -2.09 -3.65
N TYR A 312 -29.63 -2.00 -2.51
CA TYR A 312 -29.08 -2.40 -1.23
C TYR A 312 -30.12 -3.09 -0.35
N TYR A 313 -29.65 -3.98 0.52
CA TYR A 313 -30.48 -4.83 1.37
C TYR A 313 -29.95 -4.80 2.81
N LEU A 314 -30.85 -4.54 3.76
CA LEU A 314 -30.58 -4.71 5.19
C LEU A 314 -30.57 -6.20 5.53
N VAL A 315 -29.53 -6.64 6.24
CA VAL A 315 -29.34 -8.02 6.70
C VAL A 315 -29.26 -8.02 8.23
N THR A 316 -30.18 -8.75 8.85
CA THR A 316 -30.31 -8.89 10.31
C THR A 316 -30.15 -10.32 10.79
N SER A 317 -30.21 -11.32 9.90
CA SER A 317 -29.93 -12.73 10.18
C SER A 317 -29.15 -13.39 9.03
N LYS A 318 -28.75 -14.67 9.18
CA LYS A 318 -28.06 -15.41 8.11
C LYS A 318 -29.01 -15.84 7.00
N GLU A 319 -30.26 -16.08 7.38
CA GLU A 319 -31.39 -16.42 6.52
C GLU A 319 -31.74 -15.25 5.57
N ASP A 320 -31.54 -14.00 5.98
CA ASP A 320 -31.64 -12.84 5.09
C ASP A 320 -30.65 -12.93 3.92
N VAL A 321 -29.39 -13.34 4.19
CA VAL A 321 -28.39 -13.52 3.13
C VAL A 321 -28.74 -14.72 2.25
N TYR A 322 -29.14 -15.84 2.86
CA TYR A 322 -29.55 -17.02 2.09
C TYR A 322 -30.74 -16.71 1.17
N ARG A 323 -31.73 -15.93 1.62
CA ARG A 323 -32.83 -15.45 0.77
C ARG A 323 -32.34 -14.70 -0.47
N LEU A 324 -31.33 -13.83 -0.37
CA LEU A 324 -30.76 -13.13 -1.53
C LEU A 324 -30.09 -14.06 -2.57
N TYR A 325 -29.58 -15.22 -2.13
CA TYR A 325 -29.10 -16.27 -3.04
C TYR A 325 -30.23 -17.07 -3.67
N ASP A 326 -31.28 -17.34 -2.88
CA ASP A 326 -32.40 -18.21 -3.27
C ASP A 326 -33.42 -17.50 -4.18
N THR A 327 -33.56 -16.17 -4.04
CA THR A 327 -34.24 -15.29 -5.04
C THR A 327 -33.41 -15.09 -6.32
N GLY A 328 -32.17 -15.59 -6.36
CA GLY A 328 -31.23 -15.35 -7.46
C GLY A 328 -30.66 -13.93 -7.52
N THR A 329 -30.99 -13.03 -6.58
CA THR A 329 -30.54 -11.62 -6.58
C THR A 329 -29.02 -11.50 -6.67
N ILE A 330 -28.26 -12.32 -5.93
CA ILE A 330 -26.79 -12.33 -5.97
C ILE A 330 -26.21 -12.83 -7.31
N ARG A 331 -27.00 -13.51 -8.16
CA ARG A 331 -26.55 -13.97 -9.49
C ARG A 331 -26.61 -12.86 -10.56
N ILE A 332 -27.32 -11.76 -10.29
CA ILE A 332 -27.58 -10.67 -11.24
C ILE A 332 -26.43 -9.65 -11.28
N GLY A 333 -25.48 -9.70 -10.35
CA GLY A 333 -24.30 -8.85 -10.35
C GLY A 333 -23.39 -9.05 -9.14
N ASN A 334 -22.36 -8.23 -9.01
CA ASN A 334 -21.46 -8.29 -7.85
C ASN A 334 -22.10 -7.62 -6.63
N TYR A 335 -21.98 -8.24 -5.46
CA TYR A 335 -22.52 -7.70 -4.21
C TYR A 335 -21.48 -7.65 -3.09
N MET A 336 -21.61 -6.62 -2.26
CA MET A 336 -20.64 -6.20 -1.27
C MET A 336 -21.33 -6.07 0.08
N MET A 337 -21.05 -7.00 0.99
CA MET A 337 -21.62 -7.03 2.33
C MET A 337 -20.71 -6.27 3.31
N SER A 338 -21.26 -5.37 4.13
CA SER A 338 -20.51 -4.59 5.11
C SER A 338 -21.27 -4.41 6.43
N THR A 339 -20.55 -4.31 7.54
CA THR A 339 -21.12 -4.08 8.88
C THR A 339 -21.82 -2.72 8.95
N ALA A 340 -23.04 -2.70 9.48
CA ALA A 340 -23.87 -1.50 9.63
C ALA A 340 -24.18 -1.19 11.11
N GLY A 341 -24.80 -0.04 11.36
CA GLY A 341 -25.27 0.39 12.67
C GLY A 341 -24.16 0.72 13.68
N PRO A 342 -24.54 1.08 14.92
CA PRO A 342 -23.60 1.52 15.96
C PRO A 342 -22.49 0.51 16.32
N SER A 343 -22.73 -0.79 16.11
CA SER A 343 -21.73 -1.85 16.24
C SER A 343 -20.73 -1.85 15.08
N GLY A 344 -21.22 -1.74 13.83
CA GLY A 344 -20.38 -1.72 12.63
C GLY A 344 -19.48 -0.48 12.53
N LEU A 345 -19.87 0.62 13.19
CA LEU A 345 -18.98 1.76 13.40
C LEU A 345 -17.79 1.45 14.31
N ARG A 346 -17.91 0.54 15.29
CA ARG A 346 -16.84 0.22 16.25
C ARG A 346 -15.87 -0.81 15.67
N ASP A 347 -16.41 -1.85 15.04
CA ASP A 347 -15.64 -2.89 14.37
C ASP A 347 -16.14 -3.09 12.94
N ARG A 348 -15.27 -2.78 11.98
CA ARG A 348 -15.61 -2.73 10.55
C ARG A 348 -15.16 -4.00 9.85
N ALA A 349 -16.10 -4.73 9.27
CA ALA A 349 -15.83 -5.84 8.38
C ALA A 349 -16.54 -5.66 7.03
N LYS A 350 -15.92 -6.19 5.97
CA LYS A 350 -16.41 -6.13 4.60
C LYS A 350 -16.14 -7.47 3.92
N VAL A 351 -17.14 -8.03 3.26
CA VAL A 351 -17.09 -9.33 2.58
C VAL A 351 -17.66 -9.15 1.18
N VAL A 352 -16.92 -9.57 0.16
CA VAL A 352 -17.47 -9.70 -1.20
C VAL A 352 -18.29 -10.98 -1.23
N LEU A 353 -19.55 -10.90 -1.65
CA LEU A 353 -20.42 -12.07 -1.76
C LEU A 353 -20.04 -12.86 -3.04
N PRO A 354 -19.66 -14.15 -2.94
CA PRO A 354 -19.37 -14.98 -4.11
C PRO A 354 -20.65 -15.27 -4.89
N LEU A 355 -20.54 -15.49 -6.21
CA LEU A 355 -21.69 -15.83 -7.07
C LEU A 355 -22.34 -17.18 -6.68
N SER A 356 -21.57 -18.09 -6.09
CA SER A 356 -22.01 -19.40 -5.62
C SER A 356 -22.30 -19.40 -4.12
N LYS A 357 -23.46 -19.95 -3.74
CA LYS A 357 -23.86 -20.16 -2.33
C LYS A 357 -22.93 -21.15 -1.61
N ALA A 358 -22.22 -22.02 -2.33
CA ALA A 358 -21.30 -23.01 -1.74
C ALA A 358 -19.98 -22.39 -1.25
N ASP A 359 -19.53 -21.30 -1.87
CA ASP A 359 -18.30 -20.59 -1.48
C ASP A 359 -18.52 -19.54 -0.37
N LEU A 360 -19.78 -19.36 0.03
CA LEU A 360 -20.23 -18.33 0.97
C LEU A 360 -19.78 -18.61 2.41
N LYS A 361 -18.75 -17.90 2.86
CA LYS A 361 -18.30 -17.91 4.26
C LYS A 361 -18.89 -16.72 5.00
N LEU A 362 -20.07 -16.92 5.60
CA LEU A 362 -20.71 -15.88 6.41
C LEU A 362 -19.93 -15.63 7.71
N PRO A 363 -19.84 -14.36 8.17
CA PRO A 363 -19.33 -14.04 9.50
C PRO A 363 -20.27 -14.60 10.59
N GLY A 364 -19.70 -14.87 11.77
CA GLY A 364 -20.44 -15.44 12.90
C GLY A 364 -21.60 -14.57 13.36
N ASP A 365 -21.40 -13.25 13.36
CA ASP A 365 -22.07 -12.29 14.24
C ASP A 365 -23.23 -11.52 13.60
N ILE A 366 -23.88 -12.06 12.57
CA ILE A 366 -25.03 -11.41 11.93
C ILE A 366 -26.25 -11.52 12.86
N SER A 367 -26.76 -10.38 13.33
CA SER A 367 -27.92 -10.30 14.24
C SER A 367 -28.61 -8.93 14.15
N GLN A 368 -29.80 -8.77 14.74
CA GLN A 368 -30.46 -7.45 14.86
C GLN A 368 -29.60 -6.41 15.61
N GLN A 369 -28.76 -6.85 16.55
CA GLN A 369 -27.83 -5.97 17.29
C GLN A 369 -26.53 -5.68 16.53
N ARG A 370 -26.20 -6.50 15.52
CA ARG A 370 -25.04 -6.35 14.63
C ARG A 370 -25.51 -6.51 13.17
N PRO A 371 -26.29 -5.54 12.65
CA PRO A 371 -26.82 -5.61 11.30
C PRO A 371 -25.69 -5.42 10.28
N TRP A 372 -25.95 -5.88 9.07
CA TRP A 372 -25.09 -5.68 7.90
C TRP A 372 -25.92 -5.08 6.77
N VAL A 373 -25.25 -4.42 5.82
CA VAL A 373 -25.84 -3.96 4.57
C VAL A 373 -25.14 -4.64 3.40
N VAL A 374 -25.92 -5.22 2.50
CA VAL A 374 -25.47 -5.78 1.22
C VAL A 374 -25.75 -4.75 0.14
N VAL A 375 -24.72 -4.28 -0.57
CA VAL A 375 -24.81 -3.24 -1.59
C VAL A 375 -24.35 -3.81 -2.94
N GLN A 376 -25.05 -3.50 -4.02
CA GLN A 376 -24.64 -3.87 -5.38
C GLN A 376 -23.41 -3.06 -5.83
N ASP A 377 -22.31 -3.73 -6.17
CA ASP A 377 -21.12 -3.09 -6.75
C ASP A 377 -21.30 -3.08 -8.28
N LEU A 378 -21.90 -1.99 -8.78
CA LEU A 378 -22.30 -1.83 -10.18
C LEU A 378 -21.10 -1.82 -11.13
N GLU A 379 -21.30 -2.26 -12.37
CA GLU A 379 -20.28 -2.14 -13.42
C GLU A 379 -20.17 -0.69 -13.90
N GLY A 380 -18.96 -0.15 -13.85
CA GLY A 380 -18.73 1.27 -14.11
C GLY A 380 -17.29 1.70 -13.86
N ASP A 381 -17.07 3.00 -14.02
CA ASP A 381 -15.86 3.65 -13.52
C ASP A 381 -16.04 3.96 -12.03
N HIS A 382 -15.17 3.42 -11.17
CA HIS A 382 -15.19 3.70 -9.75
C HIS A 382 -14.34 4.93 -9.42
N TYR A 383 -14.84 5.76 -8.51
CA TYR A 383 -14.14 6.95 -8.02
C TYR A 383 -14.07 6.93 -6.49
N LEU A 384 -13.02 7.54 -5.93
CA LEU A 384 -12.83 7.73 -4.49
C LEU A 384 -12.50 9.19 -4.22
N THR A 385 -13.19 9.81 -3.26
CA THR A 385 -12.95 11.22 -2.90
C THR A 385 -12.17 11.39 -1.59
N CYS A 386 -11.55 12.57 -1.42
CA CYS A 386 -11.13 13.11 -0.13
C CYS A 386 -11.73 14.51 0.04
N THR A 387 -12.94 14.55 0.60
CA THR A 387 -13.74 15.77 0.76
C THR A 387 -13.44 16.40 2.12
N THR A 388 -13.20 17.71 2.12
CA THR A 388 -12.93 18.52 3.31
C THR A 388 -14.18 19.32 3.64
N VAL A 389 -14.84 18.97 4.74
CA VAL A 389 -16.10 19.58 5.17
C VAL A 389 -15.84 20.43 6.41
N LYS A 390 -16.47 21.59 6.49
CA LYS A 390 -16.34 22.52 7.62
C LYS A 390 -17.63 23.32 7.73
N GLU A 391 -18.17 23.42 8.93
CA GLU A 391 -19.42 24.15 9.18
C GLU A 391 -20.57 23.64 8.26
N SER A 392 -20.59 22.32 8.02
CA SER A 392 -21.45 21.58 7.07
C SER A 392 -21.32 21.97 5.58
N GLN A 393 -20.31 22.75 5.19
CA GLN A 393 -20.04 23.11 3.80
C GLN A 393 -18.81 22.39 3.26
N VAL A 394 -18.84 22.03 1.96
CA VAL A 394 -17.68 21.46 1.26
C VAL A 394 -16.73 22.60 0.88
N ILE A 395 -15.56 22.66 1.50
CA ILE A 395 -14.54 23.70 1.23
C ILE A 395 -13.50 23.22 0.20
N ALA A 396 -13.23 21.93 0.16
CA ALA A 396 -12.30 21.34 -0.80
C ALA A 396 -12.68 19.90 -1.11
N ASN A 397 -12.41 19.45 -2.33
CA ASN A 397 -12.51 18.04 -2.70
C ASN A 397 -11.34 17.65 -3.61
N VAL A 398 -10.91 16.40 -3.49
CA VAL A 398 -10.13 15.70 -4.53
C VAL A 398 -10.92 14.46 -4.90
N THR A 399 -11.18 14.26 -6.19
CA THR A 399 -11.71 13.02 -6.73
C THR A 399 -10.60 12.29 -7.46
N CYS A 400 -10.43 11.00 -7.19
CA CYS A 400 -9.56 10.13 -7.98
C CYS A 400 -10.37 8.99 -8.61
N LYS A 401 -10.13 8.72 -9.89
CA LYS A 401 -10.56 7.48 -10.54
C LYS A 401 -9.71 6.31 -10.01
N LEU A 402 -10.37 5.19 -9.74
CA LEU A 402 -9.77 3.92 -9.32
C LEU A 402 -9.51 3.06 -10.55
N ASP A 403 -8.33 3.20 -11.15
CA ASP A 403 -7.90 2.33 -12.24
C ASP A 403 -7.30 1.01 -11.71
N LYS A 404 -7.54 -0.09 -12.42
CA LYS A 404 -7.06 -1.44 -12.06
C LYS A 404 -5.56 -1.61 -12.26
N ASP A 405 -4.97 -0.85 -13.18
CA ASP A 405 -3.55 -0.96 -13.56
C ASP A 405 -2.72 0.23 -13.05
N ASN A 406 -3.17 1.47 -13.33
CA ASN A 406 -2.43 2.67 -12.91
C ASN A 406 -2.69 3.09 -11.46
N GLY A 407 -3.80 2.66 -10.84
CA GLY A 407 -4.15 2.97 -9.45
C GLY A 407 -4.97 4.26 -9.32
N LEU A 408 -4.63 5.11 -8.34
CA LEU A 408 -5.36 6.34 -8.07
C LEU A 408 -4.85 7.50 -8.95
N MET A 409 -5.68 7.90 -9.90
CA MET A 409 -5.46 9.06 -10.77
C MET A 409 -6.44 10.18 -10.39
N PRO A 410 -5.97 11.39 -10.02
CA PRO A 410 -6.86 12.53 -9.79
C PRO A 410 -7.53 12.92 -11.10
N VAL A 411 -8.82 13.20 -11.02
CA VAL A 411 -9.68 13.58 -12.15
C VAL A 411 -10.57 14.72 -11.66
N ASP A 412 -10.66 15.81 -12.41
CA ASP A 412 -11.68 16.81 -12.12
C ASP A 412 -13.05 16.27 -12.57
N ALA A 413 -14.01 16.35 -11.66
CA ALA A 413 -15.27 15.63 -11.75
C ALA A 413 -16.38 16.53 -11.17
N GLU A 414 -16.80 17.50 -11.98
CA GLU A 414 -17.73 18.54 -11.54
C GLU A 414 -19.04 17.95 -11.01
N GLU A 415 -19.61 16.96 -11.70
CA GLU A 415 -20.82 16.25 -11.26
C GLU A 415 -20.68 15.64 -9.85
N ILE A 416 -19.50 15.10 -9.50
CA ILE A 416 -19.21 14.58 -8.15
C ILE A 416 -19.09 15.72 -7.14
N ASN A 417 -18.50 16.86 -7.53
CA ASN A 417 -18.46 18.06 -6.67
C ASN A 417 -19.87 18.62 -6.43
N GLN A 418 -20.73 18.67 -7.46
CA GLN A 418 -22.13 19.05 -7.38
C GLN A 418 -22.94 18.07 -6.51
N TRP A 419 -22.71 16.75 -6.65
CA TRP A 419 -23.31 15.72 -5.80
C TRP A 419 -22.97 15.93 -4.32
N LEU A 420 -21.69 16.16 -4.01
CA LEU A 420 -21.23 16.40 -2.64
C LEU A 420 -21.86 17.69 -2.07
N ALA A 421 -21.94 18.75 -2.87
CA ALA A 421 -22.61 19.99 -2.49
C ALA A 421 -24.12 19.77 -2.21
N LYS A 422 -24.84 19.04 -3.09
CA LYS A 422 -26.27 18.67 -2.87
C LYS A 422 -26.43 17.86 -1.58
N PHE A 423 -25.60 16.85 -1.37
CA PHE A 423 -25.66 15.97 -0.20
C PHE A 423 -25.44 16.74 1.11
N PHE A 424 -24.32 17.47 1.24
CA PHE A 424 -24.02 18.20 2.48
C PHE A 424 -24.96 19.39 2.73
N ARG A 425 -25.43 20.10 1.69
CA ARG A 425 -26.45 21.17 1.85
C ARG A 425 -27.78 20.65 2.37
N ASN A 426 -28.19 19.44 1.95
CA ASN A 426 -29.44 18.82 2.39
C ASN A 426 -29.30 18.13 3.77
N LEU A 427 -28.08 17.94 4.28
CA LEU A 427 -27.77 17.17 5.48
C LEU A 427 -27.99 17.95 6.78
N GLN A 428 -29.26 18.10 7.15
CA GLN A 428 -29.68 18.71 8.41
C GLN A 428 -29.29 17.83 9.62
N LEU A 429 -28.35 18.34 10.45
CA LEU A 429 -27.95 17.75 11.74
C LEU A 429 -27.89 18.83 12.83
N LEU A 430 -28.01 18.40 14.09
CA LEU A 430 -28.03 19.29 15.27
C LEU A 430 -26.71 20.04 15.51
N ARG A 431 -25.61 19.57 14.91
CA ARG A 431 -24.28 20.18 15.00
C ARG A 431 -23.67 20.28 13.61
N PRO A 432 -22.91 21.37 13.32
CA PRO A 432 -22.18 21.49 12.06
C PRO A 432 -21.15 20.36 11.89
N ILE A 433 -21.07 19.82 10.68
CA ILE A 433 -20.07 18.82 10.29
C ILE A 433 -18.75 19.53 9.99
N THR A 434 -17.67 19.10 10.64
CA THR A 434 -16.31 19.58 10.38
C THR A 434 -15.35 18.40 10.44
N GLY A 435 -14.56 18.19 9.39
CA GLY A 435 -13.63 17.08 9.27
C GLY A 435 -13.40 16.61 7.84
N HIS A 436 -12.74 15.46 7.70
CA HIS A 436 -12.58 14.78 6.42
C HIS A 436 -13.62 13.67 6.25
N VAL A 437 -14.22 13.62 5.07
CA VAL A 437 -15.17 12.58 4.66
C VAL A 437 -14.77 12.12 3.26
N SER A 438 -14.94 10.83 2.99
CA SER A 438 -14.64 10.22 1.70
C SER A 438 -15.82 9.40 1.22
N PHE A 439 -16.06 9.44 -0.08
CA PHE A 439 -17.11 8.68 -0.73
C PHE A 439 -16.49 7.84 -1.85
N ARG A 440 -16.94 6.58 -1.96
CA ARG A 440 -16.74 5.75 -3.15
C ARG A 440 -17.98 5.89 -4.03
N PHE A 441 -17.77 6.33 -5.26
CA PHE A 441 -18.81 6.41 -6.29
C PHE A 441 -18.58 5.36 -7.36
N VAL A 442 -19.62 5.11 -8.15
CA VAL A 442 -19.54 4.45 -9.45
C VAL A 442 -20.33 5.27 -10.47
N VAL A 443 -19.76 5.47 -11.65
CA VAL A 443 -20.45 5.95 -12.85
C VAL A 443 -20.79 4.72 -13.68
N SER A 444 -22.07 4.33 -13.73
CA SER A 444 -22.52 3.17 -14.50
C SER A 444 -22.36 3.43 -16.00
N LYS A 445 -21.79 2.47 -16.75
CA LYS A 445 -21.56 2.62 -18.20
C LYS A 445 -22.84 2.82 -19.00
N ASP A 446 -23.92 2.19 -18.56
CA ASP A 446 -25.18 2.05 -19.32
C ASP A 446 -26.09 3.27 -19.13
N THR A 447 -25.92 3.99 -18.02
CA THR A 447 -26.77 5.14 -17.64
C THR A 447 -25.99 6.44 -17.42
N ASN A 448 -24.66 6.39 -17.36
CA ASN A 448 -23.74 7.48 -17.01
C ASN A 448 -24.06 8.22 -15.69
N THR A 449 -24.96 7.70 -14.86
CA THR A 449 -25.32 8.30 -13.57
C THR A 449 -24.30 7.94 -12.49
N ILE A 450 -23.92 8.92 -11.68
CA ILE A 450 -23.17 8.73 -10.43
C ILE A 450 -24.08 8.12 -9.37
N ARG A 451 -23.66 6.99 -8.77
CA ARG A 451 -24.29 6.40 -7.58
C ARG A 451 -23.28 6.20 -6.44
N PRO A 452 -23.62 6.52 -5.18
CA PRO A 452 -22.74 6.30 -4.03
C PRO A 452 -22.75 4.83 -3.61
N LEU A 453 -21.58 4.23 -3.40
CA LEU A 453 -21.44 2.83 -2.98
C LEU A 453 -21.17 2.70 -1.47
N SER A 454 -20.39 3.61 -0.90
CA SER A 454 -20.01 3.62 0.52
C SER A 454 -19.30 4.92 0.87
N SER A 455 -19.36 5.35 2.14
CA SER A 455 -18.59 6.46 2.67
C SER A 455 -17.60 6.01 3.76
N ARG A 456 -16.68 6.90 4.13
CA ARG A 456 -15.85 6.79 5.34
C ARG A 456 -15.47 8.17 5.87
N VAL A 457 -15.63 8.40 7.18
CA VAL A 457 -15.07 9.56 7.88
C VAL A 457 -13.60 9.30 8.19
N GLY A 458 -12.76 10.32 7.99
CA GLY A 458 -11.29 10.22 8.06
C GLY A 458 -10.63 10.69 6.76
N VAL A 459 -9.30 10.66 6.74
CA VAL A 459 -8.49 11.13 5.61
C VAL A 459 -8.24 9.96 4.65
N SER A 460 -8.94 9.96 3.51
CA SER A 460 -8.79 8.93 2.48
C SER A 460 -7.56 9.14 1.58
N LEU A 461 -7.19 8.11 0.82
CA LEU A 461 -5.94 8.10 0.04
C LEU A 461 -5.80 9.22 -1.02
N PRO A 462 -6.86 9.72 -1.68
CA PRO A 462 -6.79 10.92 -2.52
C PRO A 462 -6.25 12.18 -1.83
N TYR A 463 -6.14 12.20 -0.49
CA TYR A 463 -5.49 13.30 0.24
C TYR A 463 -4.06 13.60 -0.26
N ILE A 464 -3.35 12.59 -0.75
CA ILE A 464 -1.97 12.75 -1.25
C ILE A 464 -1.84 13.73 -2.43
N CYS A 465 -2.94 14.04 -3.11
CA CYS A 465 -2.96 15.03 -4.19
C CYS A 465 -3.13 16.48 -3.69
N TYR A 466 -3.49 16.73 -2.42
CA TYR A 466 -3.54 18.10 -1.88
C TYR A 466 -2.14 18.69 -1.69
N THR A 467 -2.00 19.99 -1.95
CA THR A 467 -0.75 20.73 -1.75
C THR A 467 -0.61 21.27 -0.31
N ASN A 468 0.54 21.89 -0.02
CA ASN A 468 0.81 22.62 1.23
C ASN A 468 -0.11 23.85 1.46
N VAL A 469 -1.00 24.18 0.52
CA VAL A 469 -2.05 25.20 0.69
C VAL A 469 -3.19 24.67 1.58
N HIS A 470 -3.52 23.38 1.49
CA HIS A 470 -4.69 22.77 2.15
C HIS A 470 -4.79 23.00 3.68
N PRO A 471 -3.69 22.92 4.47
CA PRO A 471 -3.68 23.31 5.89
C PRO A 471 -4.28 24.68 6.22
N ARG A 472 -4.23 25.65 5.28
CA ARG A 472 -4.79 27.01 5.45
C ARG A 472 -6.33 27.04 5.40
N LEU A 473 -6.96 26.01 4.84
CA LEU A 473 -8.42 25.85 4.77
C LEU A 473 -8.96 25.21 6.05
N ILE A 474 -8.23 24.22 6.57
CA ILE A 474 -8.48 23.62 7.89
C ILE A 474 -8.28 24.67 8.98
N TRP A 475 -7.03 25.08 9.22
CA TRP A 475 -6.63 25.91 10.35
C TRP A 475 -6.71 27.39 9.99
N ARG A 476 -7.45 28.18 10.78
CA ARG A 476 -7.53 29.65 10.61
C ARG A 476 -6.09 30.23 10.55
N PRO A 477 -5.75 31.07 9.54
CA PRO A 477 -4.39 31.57 9.35
C PRO A 477 -3.81 32.23 10.61
N CYS A 478 -2.82 31.57 11.23
CA CYS A 478 -2.09 32.11 12.37
C CYS A 478 -0.90 32.96 11.87
N ARG A 479 -0.41 33.90 12.68
CA ARG A 479 0.78 34.74 12.35
C ARG A 479 2.05 33.95 11.97
N HIS A 480 2.10 32.67 12.32
CA HIS A 480 3.23 31.76 12.06
C HIS A 480 3.11 30.96 10.75
N PHE A 481 1.99 31.05 10.03
CA PHE A 481 1.86 30.44 8.70
C PHE A 481 2.61 31.30 7.67
N ASN A 482 3.49 30.68 6.90
CA ASN A 482 4.21 31.43 5.85
C ASN A 482 3.22 31.91 4.77
N ARG A 483 3.10 33.24 4.59
CA ARG A 483 2.26 33.88 3.57
C ARG A 483 2.61 33.45 2.15
N GLN A 484 3.87 33.08 1.89
CA GLN A 484 4.41 32.76 0.56
C GLN A 484 3.88 31.45 -0.05
N ASN A 485 3.20 30.59 0.73
CA ASN A 485 2.61 29.35 0.21
C ASN A 485 1.30 29.62 -0.54
N SER A 486 1.41 30.20 -1.75
CA SER A 486 0.33 30.35 -2.74
C SER A 486 0.58 29.42 -3.93
N GLY A 487 -0.41 28.63 -4.33
CA GLY A 487 -0.33 27.67 -5.42
C GLY A 487 -1.68 26.94 -5.61
N PRO A 488 -1.77 26.00 -6.56
CA PRO A 488 -2.99 25.21 -6.76
C PRO A 488 -3.30 24.37 -5.52
N LEU A 489 -4.58 24.16 -5.23
CA LEU A 489 -5.02 23.35 -4.07
C LEU A 489 -4.75 21.86 -4.26
N VAL A 490 -4.86 21.39 -5.51
CA VAL A 490 -4.65 20.00 -5.93
C VAL A 490 -3.48 19.98 -6.92
N ASN A 491 -2.56 19.03 -6.75
CA ASN A 491 -1.54 18.75 -7.75
C ASN A 491 -2.18 17.96 -8.90
N GLY A 492 -2.24 18.57 -10.10
CA GLY A 492 -2.78 17.93 -11.30
C GLY A 492 -1.93 16.76 -11.83
N SER A 493 -0.73 16.54 -11.30
CA SER A 493 0.01 15.29 -11.52
C SER A 493 -0.40 14.23 -10.50
N GLY A 494 -0.91 13.11 -11.01
CA GLY A 494 -1.35 11.96 -10.22
C GLY A 494 -0.23 11.19 -9.52
N THR A 495 -0.60 10.06 -8.92
CA THR A 495 0.28 9.26 -8.04
C THR A 495 1.47 8.66 -8.80
N TYR A 496 2.54 9.46 -8.94
CA TYR A 496 3.72 9.11 -9.73
C TYR A 496 4.58 8.07 -8.99
N LYS A 497 4.57 6.83 -9.48
CA LYS A 497 5.43 5.74 -8.99
C LYS A 497 6.84 5.91 -9.56
N MET A 498 7.79 6.25 -8.70
CA MET A 498 9.19 6.47 -9.09
C MET A 498 9.83 5.19 -9.68
N SER A 499 9.44 4.03 -9.16
CA SER A 499 9.90 2.71 -9.63
C SER A 499 9.66 2.50 -11.13
N ASP A 500 8.49 2.87 -11.62
CA ASP A 500 7.99 2.45 -12.93
C ASP A 500 8.60 3.33 -14.03
N THR A 501 8.92 4.58 -13.71
CA THR A 501 9.58 5.52 -14.62
C THR A 501 11.10 5.46 -14.57
N VAL A 502 11.70 5.13 -13.43
CA VAL A 502 13.11 4.67 -13.39
C VAL A 502 13.26 3.41 -14.24
N MET A 503 12.32 2.46 -14.14
CA MET A 503 12.31 1.24 -14.95
C MET A 503 12.07 1.49 -16.45
N SER A 504 11.25 2.47 -16.84
CA SER A 504 11.08 2.81 -18.27
C SER A 504 12.31 3.53 -18.83
N THR A 505 12.91 4.45 -18.05
CA THR A 505 14.16 5.15 -18.40
C THR A 505 15.35 4.19 -18.52
N LEU A 506 15.42 3.18 -17.63
CA LEU A 506 16.46 2.15 -17.67
C LEU A 506 16.30 1.17 -18.84
N LYS A 507 15.08 0.97 -19.35
CA LYS A 507 14.82 0.17 -20.56
C LYS A 507 15.18 0.95 -21.83
N ASN A 508 14.73 2.19 -21.93
CA ASN A 508 14.90 3.06 -23.08
C ASN A 508 15.57 4.39 -22.65
N PRO A 509 16.90 4.41 -22.44
CA PRO A 509 17.60 5.62 -22.05
C PRO A 509 17.68 6.60 -23.23
N SER A 510 16.94 7.71 -23.15
CA SER A 510 17.13 8.87 -24.03
C SER A 510 17.40 10.13 -23.20
N LEU A 511 18.08 11.10 -23.79
CA LEU A 511 18.47 12.32 -23.07
C LEU A 511 17.24 13.11 -22.60
N GLU A 512 16.18 13.15 -23.40
CA GLU A 512 14.87 13.71 -23.02
C GLU A 512 14.18 12.93 -21.89
N ILE A 513 14.23 11.59 -21.90
CA ILE A 513 13.62 10.78 -20.84
C ILE A 513 14.42 10.94 -19.53
N VAL A 514 15.75 11.08 -19.60
CA VAL A 514 16.60 11.34 -18.43
C VAL A 514 16.41 12.76 -17.89
N THR A 515 16.36 13.82 -18.71
CA THR A 515 16.06 15.17 -18.22
C THR A 515 14.62 15.27 -17.70
N LYS A 516 13.66 14.60 -18.34
CA LYS A 516 12.29 14.45 -17.84
C LYS A 516 12.24 13.68 -16.53
N LEU A 517 13.06 12.64 -16.32
CA LEU A 517 13.15 11.93 -15.05
C LEU A 517 13.76 12.82 -13.97
N ILE A 518 14.89 13.49 -14.23
CA ILE A 518 15.53 14.42 -13.29
C ILE A 518 14.55 15.53 -12.90
N GLY A 519 13.94 16.19 -13.88
CA GLY A 519 12.91 17.20 -13.66
C GLY A 519 11.72 16.64 -12.86
N THR A 520 11.27 15.43 -13.16
CA THR A 520 10.16 14.81 -12.43
C THR A 520 10.55 14.40 -10.99
N VAL A 521 11.79 14.02 -10.73
CA VAL A 521 12.30 13.71 -9.38
C VAL A 521 12.53 14.98 -8.53
N LEU A 522 12.84 16.12 -9.15
CA LEU A 522 12.89 17.41 -8.45
C LEU A 522 11.49 18.01 -8.21
N ASP A 523 10.60 17.92 -9.21
CA ASP A 523 9.34 18.68 -9.25
C ASP A 523 8.11 17.86 -8.78
N LYS A 524 7.99 16.59 -9.17
CA LYS A 524 6.83 15.73 -8.85
C LYS A 524 7.16 14.75 -7.73
N ARG A 525 6.81 15.18 -6.52
CA ARG A 525 6.90 14.38 -5.30
C ARG A 525 6.05 13.11 -5.43
N GLU A 526 6.71 11.95 -5.50
CA GLU A 526 6.08 10.69 -5.10
C GLU A 526 5.60 10.84 -3.65
N ALA A 527 4.42 10.31 -3.32
CA ALA A 527 3.79 10.56 -2.00
C ALA A 527 4.66 10.17 -0.79
N LEU A 528 5.63 9.25 -1.00
CA LEU A 528 6.62 8.84 -0.01
C LEU A 528 7.93 9.64 -0.06
N PHE A 529 8.45 9.98 -1.25
CA PHE A 529 9.78 10.61 -1.39
C PHE A 529 9.71 12.15 -1.49
N THR A 530 10.50 12.82 -0.65
CA THR A 530 10.75 14.26 -0.74
C THR A 530 12.20 14.56 -0.35
N ILE A 531 12.88 15.45 -1.09
CA ILE A 531 14.33 15.69 -0.92
C ILE A 531 14.71 16.12 0.52
N TRP A 532 13.87 16.92 1.18
CA TRP A 532 14.07 17.38 2.56
C TRP A 532 13.60 16.38 3.64
N ASP A 533 12.88 15.33 3.23
CA ASP A 533 12.38 14.25 4.09
C ASP A 533 12.38 12.89 3.33
N PRO A 534 13.57 12.29 3.09
CA PRO A 534 13.68 11.07 2.30
C PRO A 534 13.47 9.78 3.11
N PHE A 535 13.65 9.82 4.43
CA PHE A 535 13.69 8.59 5.25
C PHE A 535 12.38 7.79 5.29
N PRO A 536 11.17 8.39 5.25
CA PRO A 536 9.92 7.62 5.14
C PRO A 536 9.82 6.76 3.88
N TYR A 537 10.41 7.17 2.74
CA TYR A 537 10.50 6.34 1.54
C TYR A 537 11.37 5.10 1.80
N CYS A 538 12.57 5.28 2.37
CA CYS A 538 13.46 4.17 2.73
C CYS A 538 12.80 3.22 3.74
N ALA A 539 12.12 3.78 4.75
CA ALA A 539 11.41 3.01 5.77
C ALA A 539 10.25 2.19 5.19
N TYR A 540 9.49 2.76 4.24
CA TYR A 540 8.42 2.04 3.55
C TYR A 540 8.96 0.91 2.67
N TYR A 541 9.86 1.21 1.72
CA TYR A 541 10.29 0.25 0.71
C TYR A 541 11.31 -0.79 1.20
N HIS A 542 12.12 -0.47 2.22
CA HIS A 542 13.17 -1.38 2.71
C HIS A 542 12.88 -2.03 4.08
N MET A 543 11.89 -1.55 4.84
CA MET A 543 11.46 -2.19 6.09
C MET A 543 10.01 -2.66 6.05
N GLN A 544 9.05 -1.77 5.78
CA GLN A 544 7.62 -2.12 5.86
C GLN A 544 7.17 -3.09 4.75
N LEU A 545 7.52 -2.83 3.50
CA LEU A 545 7.10 -3.64 2.35
C LEU A 545 7.70 -5.07 2.39
N PRO A 546 9.01 -5.28 2.65
CA PRO A 546 9.56 -6.64 2.76
C PRO A 546 8.99 -7.42 3.93
N PHE A 547 8.79 -6.77 5.09
CA PHE A 547 8.21 -7.40 6.29
C PHE A 547 6.76 -7.83 6.05
N ASN A 548 5.93 -6.97 5.46
CA ASN A 548 4.56 -7.31 5.06
C ASN A 548 4.51 -8.47 4.06
N ASN A 549 5.43 -8.51 3.09
CA ASN A 549 5.52 -9.60 2.12
C ASN A 549 5.92 -10.94 2.77
N MET A 550 6.85 -10.92 3.74
CA MET A 550 7.22 -12.11 4.51
C MET A 550 6.07 -12.60 5.41
N LEU A 551 5.40 -11.71 6.14
CA LEU A 551 4.21 -12.06 6.94
C LEU A 551 3.08 -12.63 6.06
N GLY A 552 2.84 -12.02 4.89
CA GLY A 552 1.88 -12.51 3.91
C GLY A 552 2.24 -13.91 3.39
N PHE A 553 3.52 -14.18 3.12
CA PHE A 553 4.00 -15.51 2.72
C PHE A 553 3.86 -16.54 3.84
N MET A 554 4.15 -16.19 5.09
CA MET A 554 4.00 -17.08 6.26
C MET A 554 2.53 -17.44 6.50
N ARG A 555 1.62 -16.45 6.50
CA ARG A 555 0.17 -16.68 6.61
C ARG A 555 -0.36 -17.58 5.48
N ARG A 556 -0.06 -17.24 4.22
CA ARG A 556 -0.35 -18.06 3.02
C ARG A 556 0.32 -19.45 3.03
N SER A 557 1.17 -19.76 4.01
CA SER A 557 1.79 -21.08 4.20
C SER A 557 1.17 -21.83 5.38
N GLN A 558 0.84 -21.14 6.48
CA GLN A 558 0.02 -21.71 7.56
C GLN A 558 -1.36 -22.15 7.06
N ASP A 559 -1.99 -21.37 6.19
CA ASP A 559 -3.28 -21.72 5.55
C ASP A 559 -3.21 -22.95 4.60
N ARG A 560 -2.00 -23.43 4.27
CA ARG A 560 -1.78 -24.61 3.42
C ARG A 560 -1.41 -25.88 4.19
N PHE A 561 -1.09 -25.77 5.48
CA PHE A 561 -1.01 -26.96 6.35
C PHE A 561 -2.37 -27.16 7.01
N PRO A 562 -3.06 -28.30 6.79
CA PRO A 562 -4.27 -28.60 7.54
C PRO A 562 -3.90 -28.67 9.02
N ARG A 563 -4.62 -27.92 9.87
CA ARG A 563 -4.49 -28.06 11.33
C ARG A 563 -4.78 -29.52 11.68
N SER A 564 -3.88 -30.15 12.43
CA SER A 564 -4.11 -31.50 12.93
C SER A 564 -5.44 -31.53 13.70
N MET A 565 -6.31 -32.47 13.35
CA MET A 565 -7.54 -32.73 14.09
C MET A 565 -7.18 -33.42 15.41
N VAL A 566 -6.79 -32.61 16.40
CA VAL A 566 -6.81 -33.02 17.80
C VAL A 566 -8.27 -33.17 18.19
N ASN A 567 -8.81 -34.38 18.00
CA ASN A 567 -10.13 -34.72 18.49
C ASN A 567 -10.17 -34.48 20.01
N PRO A 568 -11.19 -33.79 20.55
CA PRO A 568 -11.40 -33.81 21.98
C PRO A 568 -11.73 -35.26 22.39
N VAL A 569 -10.88 -35.84 23.22
CA VAL A 569 -11.23 -37.05 23.97
C VAL A 569 -12.40 -36.69 24.89
N ARG A 570 -13.40 -37.57 24.93
CA ARG A 570 -14.63 -37.39 25.74
C ARG A 570 -14.35 -37.54 27.23
#